data_AF-A0AAV5FY33-F1
#
_entry.id   AF-A0AAV5FY33-F1
#
_cell.length_a   1.000
_cell.length_b   1.000
_cell.length_c   1.000
_cell.angle_alpha   90.00
_cell.angle_beta   90.00
_cell.angle_gamma   90.00
#
_symmetry.space_group_name_H-M   'P 1'
#
loop_
_entity.id
_entity.type
_entity.pdbx_description
1 polymer ?
#
loop_
_entity_poly.entity_id
_entity_poly.type
_entity_poly.pdbx_seq_one_letter_code
_entity_poly.pdbx_strand_id
1 'polypeptide(L)'
;MALQFSRLILAVALVRAVGASSEVGAGVSGHGQTAPRYARVFSFGDSLTDTGNALHVAAGPSSRPPYGETFFRRPTGRASDGRLVIDFIGISSAV
;
A
#
# COMPACT_ATOMS: atom_id res chain seq x y z
N MET A 1 -36.73 33.18 -18.14
CA MET A 1 -35.48 33.23 -17.34
C MET A 1 -35.62 32.59 -15.96
N ALA A 2 -36.72 32.76 -15.20
CA ALA A 2 -36.87 32.17 -13.86
C ALA A 2 -36.81 30.63 -13.78
N LEU A 3 -37.28 29.91 -14.81
CA LEU A 3 -37.25 28.44 -14.85
C LEU A 3 -35.84 27.83 -14.99
N GLN A 4 -34.87 28.58 -15.55
CA GLN A 4 -33.48 28.09 -15.68
C GLN A 4 -32.71 28.16 -14.36
N PHE A 5 -32.94 29.20 -13.56
CA PHE A 5 -32.30 29.35 -12.24
C PHE A 5 -32.80 28.30 -11.23
N SER A 6 -34.09 27.94 -11.27
CA SER A 6 -34.65 26.88 -10.42
C SER A 6 -34.03 25.51 -10.72
N ARG A 7 -33.80 25.19 -12.00
CA ARG A 7 -33.14 23.95 -12.41
C ARG A 7 -31.68 23.89 -11.98
N LEU A 8 -30.97 25.02 -12.00
CA LEU A 8 -29.59 25.10 -11.54
C LEU A 8 -29.48 24.88 -10.02
N ILE A 9 -30.36 25.49 -9.23
CA ILE A 9 -30.39 25.30 -7.77
C ILE A 9 -30.72 23.85 -7.41
N LEU A 10 -31.67 23.23 -8.11
CA LEU A 10 -32.02 21.83 -7.91
C LEU A 10 -30.86 20.89 -8.29
N ALA A 11 -30.15 21.17 -9.39
CA ALA A 11 -28.97 20.40 -9.80
C ALA A 11 -27.84 20.47 -8.76
N VAL A 12 -27.58 21.66 -8.20
CA VAL A 12 -26.56 21.84 -7.15
C VAL A 12 -26.97 21.13 -5.85
N ALA A 13 -28.25 21.18 -5.47
CA ALA A 13 -28.75 20.48 -4.29
C ALA A 13 -28.65 18.94 -4.44
N LEU A 14 -28.96 18.41 -5.63
CA LEU A 14 -28.81 16.98 -5.93
C LEU A 14 -27.34 16.53 -5.87
N VAL A 15 -26.41 17.32 -6.41
CA VAL A 15 -24.97 17.02 -6.33
C VAL A 15 -24.48 17.00 -4.87
N ARG A 16 -24.98 17.90 -4.03
CA ARG A 16 -24.66 17.94 -2.59
C ARG A 16 -25.24 16.75 -1.81
N ALA A 17 -26.43 16.29 -2.17
CA ALA A 17 -27.07 15.14 -1.53
C ALA A 17 -26.37 13.80 -1.89
N VAL A 18 -25.86 13.66 -3.11
CA VAL A 18 -25.09 12.47 -3.54
C VAL A 18 -23.76 12.34 -2.79
N GLY A 19 -23.20 13.43 -2.26
CA GLY A 19 -21.98 13.41 -1.45
C GLY A 19 -22.20 13.16 0.04
N ALA A 20 -23.44 13.10 0.52
CA ALA A 20 -23.77 12.96 1.93
C ALA A 20 -24.49 11.63 2.16
N SER A 21 -23.76 10.52 2.17
CA SER A 21 -24.31 9.25 2.65
C SER A 21 -23.24 8.42 3.36
N SER A 22 -23.58 8.16 4.63
CA SER A 22 -23.07 7.14 5.55
C SER A 22 -21.63 7.29 6.06
N GLU A 23 -21.50 7.98 7.20
CA GLU A 23 -20.57 7.52 8.24
C GLU A 23 -21.09 6.18 8.75
N VAL A 24 -20.48 5.08 8.27
CA VAL A 24 -20.68 3.77 8.87
C VAL A 24 -19.91 3.77 10.18
N GLY A 25 -20.62 4.08 11.27
CA GLY A 25 -20.22 3.70 12.60
C GLY A 25 -20.24 2.17 12.70
N ALA A 26 -19.06 1.55 12.60
CA ALA A 26 -18.85 0.17 12.99
C ALA A 26 -18.12 0.15 14.34
N GLY A 27 -18.87 -0.21 15.38
CA GLY A 27 -18.32 -0.48 16.69
C GLY A 27 -17.54 -1.80 16.75
N VAL A 28 -16.47 -1.75 17.55
CA VAL A 28 -15.96 -2.80 18.46
C VAL A 28 -15.20 -3.99 17.83
N SER A 29 -13.86 -3.91 17.83
CA SER A 29 -12.98 -4.68 18.74
C SER A 29 -11.54 -4.87 18.23
N GLY A 30 -10.56 -4.49 19.05
CA GLY A 30 -9.28 -5.18 19.15
C GLY A 30 -8.09 -4.56 18.40
N HIS A 31 -7.14 -4.05 19.18
CA HIS A 31 -5.90 -3.33 18.85
C HIS A 31 -6.10 -1.83 18.62
N GLY A 32 -5.57 -1.02 19.54
CA GLY A 32 -5.47 0.41 19.36
C GLY A 32 -4.61 0.68 18.11
N GLN A 33 -5.28 0.94 17.00
CA GLN A 33 -4.72 1.41 15.74
C GLN A 33 -4.14 2.81 15.95
N THR A 34 -2.97 2.90 16.59
CA THR A 34 -2.19 4.13 16.57
C THR A 34 -1.73 4.35 15.15
N ALA A 35 -2.05 5.51 14.58
CA ALA A 35 -1.57 5.88 13.25
C ALA A 35 -0.05 5.61 13.13
N PRO A 36 0.43 5.14 11.96
CA PRO A 36 1.84 4.88 11.77
C PRO A 36 2.68 6.09 12.17
N ARG A 37 3.69 5.87 13.02
CA ARG A 37 4.61 6.94 13.43
C ARG A 37 5.37 7.53 12.24
N TYR A 38 5.55 6.76 11.18
CA TYR A 38 6.23 7.15 9.96
C TYR A 38 5.42 6.73 8.74
N ALA A 39 5.21 7.67 7.81
CA ALA A 39 4.45 7.40 6.58
C ALA A 39 5.26 6.64 5.51
N ARG A 40 6.60 6.63 5.63
CA ARG A 40 7.52 6.06 4.63
C ARG A 40 8.76 5.51 5.34
N VAL A 41 9.36 4.49 4.74
CA VAL A 41 10.69 3.97 5.11
C VAL A 41 11.57 4.01 3.86
N PHE A 42 12.76 4.59 3.99
CA PHE A 42 13.80 4.54 2.98
C PHE A 42 14.89 3.59 3.46
N SER A 43 15.26 2.62 2.63
CA SER A 43 16.26 1.61 2.96
C SER A 43 17.47 1.76 2.06
N PHE A 44 18.64 1.78 2.69
CA PHE A 44 19.94 1.81 2.03
C PHE A 44 20.74 0.60 2.52
N GLY A 45 21.59 0.06 1.66
CA GLY A 45 22.45 -1.05 2.00
C GLY A 45 22.77 -1.91 0.79
N ASP A 46 22.93 -3.20 1.05
CA ASP A 46 23.27 -4.22 0.08
C ASP A 46 22.10 -5.18 -0.16
N SER A 47 22.43 -6.38 -0.64
CA SER A 47 21.54 -7.52 -0.85
C SER A 47 20.56 -7.85 0.28
N LEU A 48 20.91 -7.58 1.56
CA LEU A 48 20.04 -7.87 2.71
C LEU A 48 18.86 -6.91 2.85
N THR A 49 18.97 -5.73 2.23
CA THR A 49 17.94 -4.69 2.18
C THR A 49 17.32 -4.54 0.80
N ASP A 50 17.95 -5.13 -0.22
CA ASP A 50 17.51 -5.00 -1.60
C ASP A 50 16.27 -5.84 -1.89
N THR A 51 15.14 -5.17 -2.11
CA THR A 51 13.85 -5.81 -2.39
C THR A 51 13.62 -6.14 -3.87
N GLY A 52 14.59 -5.87 -4.76
CA GLY A 52 14.53 -6.27 -6.16
C GLY A 52 15.32 -5.42 -7.16
N ASN A 53 16.11 -4.44 -6.71
CA ASN A 53 16.98 -3.64 -7.57
C ASN A 53 18.01 -4.50 -8.32
N ALA A 54 18.53 -5.56 -7.68
CA ALA A 54 19.48 -6.50 -8.28
C ALA A 54 18.96 -7.17 -9.56
N LEU A 55 17.65 -7.40 -9.70
CA LEU A 55 17.08 -7.90 -10.96
C LEU A 55 17.30 -6.95 -12.12
N HIS A 56 17.25 -5.64 -11.86
CA HIS A 56 17.27 -4.61 -12.89
C HIS A 56 18.69 -4.17 -13.23
N VAL A 57 19.64 -4.26 -12.29
CA VAL A 57 21.00 -3.72 -12.46
C VAL A 57 22.01 -4.78 -12.88
N ALA A 58 21.96 -5.98 -12.29
CA ALA A 58 23.06 -6.94 -12.40
C ALA A 58 22.63 -8.37 -12.75
N ALA A 59 21.35 -8.73 -12.65
CA ALA A 59 20.83 -10.09 -12.89
C ALA A 59 21.73 -11.19 -12.28
N GLY A 60 22.08 -11.02 -11.00
CA GLY A 60 23.00 -11.88 -10.25
C GLY A 60 22.37 -13.20 -9.77
N PRO A 61 22.98 -13.90 -8.79
CA PRO A 61 22.47 -15.17 -8.28
C PRO A 61 20.98 -15.12 -7.84
N SER A 62 20.52 -14.00 -7.31
CA SER A 62 19.13 -13.80 -6.86
C SER A 62 18.08 -13.71 -7.97
N SER A 63 18.50 -13.71 -9.23
CA SER A 63 17.59 -13.74 -10.40
C SER A 63 17.21 -15.15 -10.85
N ARG A 64 17.64 -16.18 -10.13
CA ARG A 64 17.41 -17.60 -10.46
C ARG A 64 17.11 -18.40 -9.19
N PRO A 65 16.50 -19.60 -9.31
CA PRO A 65 16.35 -20.53 -8.18
C PRO A 65 17.65 -20.75 -7.39
N PRO A 66 17.57 -20.94 -6.06
CA PRO A 66 16.35 -21.14 -5.27
C PRO A 66 15.71 -19.84 -4.75
N TYR A 67 16.18 -18.66 -5.17
CA TYR A 67 15.71 -17.41 -4.59
C TYR A 67 14.23 -17.11 -4.93
N GLY A 68 13.43 -16.85 -3.90
CA GLY A 68 12.00 -16.57 -3.97
C GLY A 68 11.08 -17.76 -4.25
N GLU A 69 11.56 -19.01 -4.22
CA GLU A 69 10.73 -20.21 -4.46
C GLU A 69 9.70 -20.44 -3.34
N THR A 70 10.10 -20.32 -2.07
CA THR A 70 9.21 -20.65 -0.94
C THR A 70 8.07 -19.63 -0.79
N PHE A 71 8.37 -18.32 -0.84
CA PHE A 71 7.38 -17.27 -0.57
C PHE A 71 6.75 -16.66 -1.83
N PHE A 72 7.56 -16.25 -2.81
CA PHE A 72 7.09 -15.51 -3.99
C PHE A 72 6.80 -16.40 -5.20
N ARG A 73 7.22 -17.67 -5.16
CA ARG A 73 7.12 -18.67 -6.25
C ARG A 73 7.85 -18.24 -7.54
N ARG A 74 8.79 -17.30 -7.43
CA ARG A 74 9.63 -16.82 -8.53
C ARG A 74 10.83 -16.02 -7.99
N PRO A 75 11.94 -15.95 -8.75
CA PRO A 75 13.02 -15.02 -8.44
C PRO A 75 12.55 -13.57 -8.42
N THR A 76 12.91 -12.86 -7.37
CA THR A 76 12.55 -11.45 -7.14
C THR A 76 13.76 -10.52 -7.08
N GLY A 77 14.98 -11.06 -7.17
CA GLY A 77 16.23 -10.30 -6.96
C GLY A 77 16.64 -10.17 -5.51
N ARG A 78 15.77 -10.57 -4.59
CA ARG A 78 16.08 -10.62 -3.17
C ARG A 78 17.08 -11.75 -2.91
N ALA A 79 18.09 -11.48 -2.10
CA ALA A 79 19.03 -12.51 -1.64
C ALA A 79 18.43 -13.39 -0.52
N SER A 80 17.19 -13.85 -0.72
CA SER A 80 16.43 -14.72 0.19
C SER A 80 15.47 -15.60 -0.61
N ASP A 81 15.10 -16.75 -0.04
CA ASP A 81 14.01 -17.59 -0.55
C ASP A 81 12.60 -17.00 -0.22
N GLY A 82 12.57 -15.85 0.44
CA GLY A 82 11.34 -15.12 0.68
C GLY A 82 11.56 -13.69 1.13
N ARG A 83 10.86 -13.31 2.21
CA ARG A 83 10.90 -11.95 2.76
C ARG A 83 12.27 -11.62 3.36
N LEU A 84 12.60 -10.34 3.31
CA LEU A 84 13.77 -9.76 3.99
C LEU A 84 13.33 -9.13 5.31
N VAL A 85 14.28 -8.88 6.22
CA VAL A 85 13.99 -8.24 7.52
C VAL A 85 13.24 -6.90 7.35
N ILE A 86 13.55 -6.14 6.30
CA ILE A 86 12.91 -4.86 5.99
C ILE A 86 11.40 -4.99 5.72
N ASP A 87 10.93 -6.12 5.22
CA ASP A 87 9.50 -6.31 5.01
C ASP A 87 8.75 -6.40 6.34
N PHE A 88 9.39 -6.88 7.41
CA PHE A 88 8.76 -6.98 8.73
C PHE A 88 8.74 -5.63 9.46
N ILE A 89 9.69 -4.76 9.12
CA ILE A 89 9.75 -3.38 9.63
C ILE A 89 8.75 -2.47 8.90
N GLY A 90 8.62 -2.61 7.57
CA GLY A 90 7.68 -1.81 6.78
C GLY A 90 6.21 -2.18 7.01
N ILE A 91 5.91 -3.46 7.27
CA ILE A 91 4.54 -3.95 7.47
C ILE A 91 4.02 -3.67 8.90
N SER A 92 4.89 -3.52 9.90
CA SER A 92 4.48 -3.19 11.27
C SER A 92 3.87 -1.79 11.44
N SER A 93 3.85 -0.99 10.38
CA SER A 93 3.26 0.35 10.34
C SER A 93 1.83 0.38 9.79
N ALA A 94 1.31 -0.75 9.28
CA ALA A 94 0.04 -0.79 8.56
C ALA A 94 -0.89 -1.93 9.03
N VAL A 95 -0.78 -2.33 10.29
CA VAL A 95 -1.72 -3.26 10.95
C VAL A 95 -2.42 -2.57 12.09
#